data_AF-A0A377JRD7-F1
#
_entry.id   AF-A0A377JRD7-F1
#
_cell.length_a   1.000
_cell.length_b   1.000
_cell.length_c   1.000
_cell.angle_alpha   90.00
_cell.angle_beta   90.00
_cell.angle_gamma   90.00
#
_symmetry.space_group_name_H-M   'P 1'
#
loop_
_entity.id
_entity.type
_entity.pdbx_description
1 polymer ?
#
loop_
_entity_poly.entity_id
_entity_poly.type
_entity_poly.pdbx_seq_one_letter_code
_entity_poly.pdbx_strand_id
1 'polypeptide(L)'
;MAFGALEKLIIIYQKSGLSVSKFAKIIGKDRRTLTSWIDKSVTKTPQAEVFESINTFFRYPSRIWDTDCDKDEFFFLLKTLPQSEIKIIDKGYEGGLEYILEKESKRRFVIHPRFPSPAYRDKIVTFPYKFGNSIHAQALRTKRYELMLEHGFESVEWYSIESLLRFAFSPIGNFYTKAQRIAVLELMLESLEDNYNKSLYLFDSYSTKIFGVDSTYISLQPQENLMFVKMPIDSMILEITNKQLVHRIHKHFTSPSHAPKHIPKDYVSQILKLCLECITQQKDMLHFCTMIADKTPYSPLFMSALSKDLHHHFDKTTF
;
A
#
# COMPACT_ATOMS: atom_id res chain seq x y z
N MET A 1 -40.93 -4.52 11.51
CA MET A 1 -41.14 -3.18 12.12
C MET A 1 -39.93 -2.32 11.82
N ALA A 2 -40.08 -1.13 11.23
CA ALA A 2 -38.99 -0.19 10.97
C ALA A 2 -38.62 0.61 12.24
N PHE A 3 -37.40 1.14 12.30
CA PHE A 3 -36.99 2.09 13.35
C PHE A 3 -37.45 3.51 12.99
N GLY A 4 -37.81 4.31 14.01
CA GLY A 4 -38.01 5.75 13.80
C GLY A 4 -36.70 6.48 13.48
N ALA A 5 -36.75 7.62 12.79
CA ALA A 5 -35.54 8.36 12.40
C ALA A 5 -34.63 8.73 13.59
N LEU A 6 -35.22 9.09 14.73
CA LEU A 6 -34.48 9.36 15.97
C LEU A 6 -33.80 8.10 16.52
N GLU A 7 -34.48 6.95 16.46
CA GLU A 7 -33.89 5.66 16.88
C GLU A 7 -32.73 5.24 15.97
N LYS A 8 -32.89 5.41 14.65
CA LYS A 8 -31.83 5.18 13.65
C LYS A 8 -30.59 6.04 13.97
N LEU A 9 -30.78 7.32 14.28
CA LEU A 9 -29.69 8.23 14.68
C LEU A 9 -28.98 7.75 15.96
N ILE A 10 -29.73 7.36 16.99
CA ILE A 10 -29.16 6.89 18.26
C ILE A 10 -28.33 5.62 18.04
N ILE A 11 -28.84 4.68 17.24
CA ILE A 11 -28.12 3.44 16.91
C ILE A 11 -26.83 3.74 16.14
N ILE A 12 -26.87 4.65 15.16
CA ILE A 12 -25.69 5.10 14.42
C ILE A 12 -24.65 5.72 15.37
N TYR A 13 -25.09 6.59 16.28
CA TYR A 13 -24.22 7.18 17.30
C TYR A 13 -23.56 6.09 18.17
N GLN A 14 -24.35 5.17 18.73
CA GLN A 14 -23.84 4.09 19.59
C GLN A 14 -22.83 3.20 18.86
N LYS A 15 -23.10 2.85 17.59
CA LYS A 15 -22.18 2.04 16.78
C LYS A 15 -20.93 2.78 16.32
N SER A 16 -20.98 4.10 16.21
CA SER A 16 -19.84 4.90 15.73
C SER A 16 -18.65 4.91 16.71
N GLY A 17 -18.88 4.64 17.99
CA GLY A 17 -17.86 4.74 19.04
C GLY A 17 -17.32 6.16 19.26
N LEU A 18 -17.98 7.19 18.71
CA LEU A 18 -17.57 8.59 18.82
C LEU A 18 -18.06 9.20 20.14
N SER A 19 -17.32 10.18 20.67
CA SER A 19 -17.79 10.98 21.79
C SER A 19 -18.94 11.90 21.36
N VAL A 20 -19.84 12.23 22.30
CA VAL A 20 -20.97 13.16 22.07
C VAL A 20 -20.49 14.46 21.40
N SER A 21 -19.40 15.05 21.88
CA SER A 21 -18.86 16.30 21.32
C SER A 21 -18.40 16.15 19.87
N LYS A 22 -17.79 15.02 19.51
CA LYS A 22 -17.31 14.77 18.14
C LYS A 22 -18.47 14.48 17.20
N PHE A 23 -19.46 13.71 17.64
CA PHE A 23 -20.67 13.42 16.86
C PHE A 23 -21.52 14.67 16.66
N ALA A 24 -21.70 15.50 17.69
CA ALA A 24 -22.43 16.77 17.61
C ALA A 24 -21.81 17.72 16.56
N LYS A 25 -20.46 17.81 16.53
CA LYS A 25 -19.74 18.58 15.52
C LYS A 25 -19.98 18.07 14.09
N ILE A 26 -20.04 16.75 13.91
CA ILE A 26 -20.29 16.13 12.59
C ILE A 26 -21.68 16.52 12.06
N ILE A 27 -22.69 16.54 12.94
CA ILE A 27 -24.08 16.82 12.54
C ILE A 27 -24.46 18.30 12.64
N GLY A 28 -23.51 19.20 12.91
CA GLY A 28 -23.75 20.64 13.01
C GLY A 28 -24.68 21.04 14.16
N LYS A 29 -24.70 20.30 15.27
CA LYS A 29 -25.52 20.60 16.46
C LYS A 29 -24.64 20.78 17.69
N ASP A 30 -25.19 21.39 18.73
CA ASP A 30 -24.53 21.51 20.03
C ASP A 30 -24.64 20.20 20.84
N ARG A 31 -23.76 20.04 21.81
CA ARG A 31 -23.68 18.84 22.66
C ARG A 31 -24.97 18.58 23.42
N ARG A 32 -25.65 19.63 23.91
CA ARG A 32 -26.85 19.51 24.75
C ARG A 32 -28.03 18.98 23.93
N THR A 33 -28.17 19.44 22.69
CA THR A 33 -29.17 18.95 21.74
C THR A 33 -28.95 17.48 21.39
N LEU A 34 -27.72 17.05 21.16
CA LEU A 34 -27.45 15.62 20.91
C LEU A 34 -27.71 14.76 22.15
N THR A 35 -27.34 15.23 23.34
CA THR A 35 -27.62 14.53 24.60
C THR A 35 -29.12 14.37 24.85
N SER A 36 -29.93 15.40 24.59
CA SER A 36 -31.38 15.32 24.80
C SER A 36 -32.05 14.30 23.86
N TRP A 37 -31.52 14.14 22.65
CA TRP A 37 -31.92 13.07 21.72
C TRP A 37 -31.50 11.68 22.18
N ILE A 38 -30.26 11.51 22.65
CA ILE A 38 -29.76 10.22 23.15
C ILE A 38 -30.58 9.76 24.36
N ASP A 39 -30.86 10.66 25.30
CA ASP A 39 -31.61 10.36 26.52
C ASP A 39 -33.12 10.30 26.30
N LYS A 40 -33.58 10.51 25.04
CA LYS A 40 -34.99 10.55 24.64
C LYS A 40 -35.84 11.56 25.42
N SER A 41 -35.21 12.56 26.03
CA SER A 41 -35.90 13.66 26.72
C SER A 41 -36.62 14.60 25.75
N VAL A 42 -36.21 14.60 24.48
CA VAL A 42 -36.87 15.28 23.37
C VAL A 42 -37.15 14.28 22.25
N THR A 43 -38.40 14.19 21.81
CA THR A 43 -38.84 13.31 20.70
C THR A 43 -38.91 14.02 19.35
N LYS A 44 -38.52 15.31 19.30
CA LYS A 44 -38.49 16.09 18.06
C LYS A 44 -37.51 15.48 17.07
N THR A 45 -38.02 15.14 15.89
CA THR A 45 -37.23 14.59 14.78
C THR A 45 -36.14 15.57 14.34
N PRO A 46 -34.91 15.10 14.08
CA PRO A 46 -33.85 15.93 13.52
C PRO A 46 -34.24 16.52 12.15
N GLN A 47 -33.63 17.66 11.80
CA GLN A 47 -33.79 18.30 10.49
C GLN A 47 -33.03 17.52 9.40
N ALA A 48 -33.44 17.67 8.14
CA ALA A 48 -32.82 16.99 7.00
C ALA A 48 -31.29 17.18 6.91
N GLU A 49 -30.78 18.38 7.25
CA GLU A 49 -29.36 18.70 7.32
C GLU A 49 -28.56 17.76 8.24
N VAL A 50 -29.16 17.29 9.34
CA VAL A 50 -28.55 16.32 10.26
C VAL A 50 -28.40 14.97 9.56
N PHE A 51 -29.42 14.52 8.84
CA PHE A 51 -29.39 13.27 8.10
C PHE A 51 -28.39 13.32 6.95
N GLU A 52 -28.33 14.42 6.21
CA GLU A 52 -27.32 14.62 5.15
C GLU A 52 -25.90 14.63 5.71
N SER A 53 -25.68 15.26 6.86
CA SER A 53 -24.38 15.26 7.53
C SER A 53 -23.97 13.85 7.94
N ILE A 54 -24.91 13.05 8.48
CA ILE A 54 -24.67 11.64 8.82
C ILE A 54 -24.39 10.81 7.56
N ASN A 55 -25.20 10.95 6.51
CA ASN A 55 -25.00 10.25 5.24
C ASN A 55 -23.65 10.59 4.62
N THR A 56 -23.25 11.86 4.66
CA THR A 56 -21.98 12.30 4.09
C THR A 56 -20.80 11.78 4.90
N PHE A 57 -20.86 11.90 6.23
CA PHE A 57 -19.76 11.51 7.10
C PHE A 57 -19.57 10.00 7.18
N PHE A 58 -20.67 9.25 7.37
CA PHE A 58 -20.63 7.79 7.51
C PHE A 58 -20.85 7.04 6.20
N ARG A 59 -21.14 7.77 5.11
CA ARG A 59 -21.37 7.23 3.75
C ARG A 59 -22.54 6.25 3.65
N TYR A 60 -23.57 6.45 4.46
CA TYR A 60 -24.81 5.70 4.34
C TYR A 60 -25.65 6.23 3.17
N PRO A 61 -26.33 5.34 2.42
CA PRO A 61 -27.27 5.77 1.39
C PRO A 61 -28.48 6.48 2.02
N SER A 62 -29.04 7.48 1.34
CA SER A 62 -30.18 8.26 1.86
C SER A 62 -31.38 7.42 2.26
N ARG A 63 -31.58 6.28 1.57
CA ARG A 63 -32.62 5.30 1.89
C ARG A 63 -32.58 4.77 3.32
N ILE A 64 -31.45 4.87 4.01
CA ILE A 64 -31.36 4.48 5.42
C ILE A 64 -32.41 5.19 6.30
N TRP A 65 -32.85 6.40 5.90
CA TRP A 65 -33.86 7.19 6.61
C TRP A 65 -35.30 6.92 6.19
N ASP A 66 -35.52 6.17 5.10
CA ASP A 66 -36.85 5.97 4.56
C ASP A 66 -37.73 5.17 5.52
N THR A 67 -39.05 5.35 5.38
CA THR A 67 -40.05 4.74 6.27
C THR A 67 -40.28 3.26 5.97
N ASP A 68 -40.01 2.83 4.73
CA ASP A 68 -40.07 1.45 4.27
C ASP A 68 -38.79 0.66 4.61
N CYS A 69 -37.69 1.34 4.95
CA CYS A 69 -36.42 0.72 5.37
C CYS A 69 -36.60 0.02 6.73
N ASP A 70 -36.76 -1.30 6.68
CA ASP A 70 -36.99 -2.14 7.85
C ASP A 70 -35.72 -2.32 8.71
N LYS A 71 -35.84 -3.04 9.83
CA LYS A 71 -34.73 -3.24 10.77
C LYS A 71 -33.56 -4.03 10.16
N ASP A 72 -33.85 -5.04 9.36
CA ASP A 72 -32.83 -5.93 8.79
C ASP A 72 -32.11 -5.20 7.66
N GLU A 73 -32.84 -4.50 6.79
CA GLU A 73 -32.30 -3.60 5.78
C GLU A 73 -31.47 -2.48 6.42
N PHE A 74 -31.96 -1.83 7.48
CA PHE A 74 -31.21 -0.80 8.20
C PHE A 74 -29.87 -1.32 8.73
N PHE A 75 -29.86 -2.47 9.41
CA PHE A 75 -28.63 -3.05 9.92
C PHE A 75 -27.70 -3.57 8.82
N PHE A 76 -28.24 -4.01 7.69
CA PHE A 76 -27.47 -4.32 6.49
C PHE A 76 -26.78 -3.06 5.96
N LEU A 77 -27.52 -1.97 5.72
CA LEU A 77 -26.99 -0.70 5.23
C LEU A 77 -25.93 -0.08 6.15
N LEU A 78 -26.01 -0.30 7.48
CA LEU A 78 -24.95 0.12 8.41
C LEU A 78 -23.64 -0.67 8.27
N LYS A 79 -23.68 -1.87 7.69
CA LYS A 79 -22.52 -2.74 7.49
C LYS A 79 -21.97 -2.65 6.06
N THR A 80 -22.81 -2.28 5.09
CA THR A 80 -22.43 -2.26 3.68
C THR A 80 -21.55 -1.05 3.39
N LEU A 81 -20.27 -1.30 3.08
CA LEU A 81 -19.39 -0.29 2.47
C LEU A 81 -20.01 0.18 1.14
N PRO A 82 -19.89 1.45 0.74
CA PRO A 82 -20.37 1.90 -0.57
C PRO A 82 -19.69 1.07 -1.68
N GLN A 83 -20.42 0.13 -2.28
CA GLN A 83 -19.92 -0.76 -3.34
C GLN A 83 -19.48 0.02 -4.60
N SER A 84 -19.91 1.27 -4.74
CA SER A 84 -19.54 2.14 -5.87
C SER A 84 -18.06 2.50 -5.93
N GLU A 85 -17.33 2.37 -4.81
CA GLU A 85 -15.91 2.79 -4.72
C GLU A 85 -14.93 1.62 -4.68
N ILE A 86 -15.42 0.38 -4.66
CA ILE A 86 -14.61 -0.83 -4.56
C ILE A 86 -15.10 -1.84 -5.59
N LYS A 87 -14.21 -2.27 -6.48
CA LYS A 87 -14.48 -3.30 -7.49
C LYS A 87 -13.50 -4.44 -7.34
N ILE A 88 -14.02 -5.66 -7.31
CA ILE A 88 -13.22 -6.88 -7.28
C ILE A 88 -13.01 -7.36 -8.71
N ILE A 89 -11.76 -7.50 -9.11
CA ILE A 89 -11.36 -8.11 -10.39
C ILE A 89 -10.88 -9.52 -10.08
N ASP A 90 -11.73 -10.49 -10.41
CA ASP A 90 -11.44 -11.91 -10.28
C ASP A 90 -11.48 -12.58 -11.65
N LYS A 91 -10.33 -12.51 -12.34
CA LYS A 91 -10.14 -13.08 -13.69
C LYS A 91 -9.00 -14.10 -13.73
N GLY A 92 -8.66 -14.65 -12.57
CA GLY A 92 -7.47 -15.48 -12.41
C GLY A 92 -6.15 -14.75 -12.68
N TYR A 93 -5.07 -15.51 -12.80
CA TYR A 93 -3.70 -14.96 -12.92
C TYR A 93 -3.49 -14.13 -14.19
N GLU A 94 -3.92 -14.62 -15.35
CA GLU A 94 -3.74 -13.94 -16.64
C GLU A 94 -4.54 -12.65 -16.71
N GLY A 95 -5.84 -12.69 -16.37
CA GLY A 95 -6.66 -11.48 -16.34
C GLY A 95 -6.16 -10.46 -15.31
N GLY A 96 -5.56 -10.90 -14.21
CA GLY A 96 -4.87 -10.00 -13.28
C GLY A 96 -3.62 -9.35 -13.88
N LEU A 97 -2.81 -10.10 -14.65
CA LEU A 97 -1.66 -9.54 -15.37
C LEU A 97 -2.08 -8.55 -16.45
N GLU A 98 -3.12 -8.89 -17.24
CA GLU A 98 -3.70 -8.00 -18.25
C GLU A 98 -4.17 -6.69 -17.63
N TYR A 99 -4.91 -6.79 -16.51
CA TYR A 99 -5.40 -5.63 -15.79
C TYR A 99 -4.25 -4.73 -15.31
N ILE A 100 -3.20 -5.31 -14.70
CA ILE A 100 -2.02 -4.55 -14.27
C ILE A 100 -1.37 -3.84 -15.46
N LEU A 101 -1.13 -4.55 -16.56
CA LEU A 101 -0.52 -4.01 -17.76
C LEU A 101 -1.36 -2.91 -18.42
N GLU A 102 -2.68 -3.06 -18.44
CA GLU A 102 -3.60 -2.05 -18.96
C GLU A 102 -3.50 -0.78 -18.13
N LYS A 103 -3.65 -0.91 -16.81
CA LYS A 103 -3.65 0.23 -15.89
C LYS A 103 -2.29 0.91 -15.83
N GLU A 104 -1.20 0.16 -15.85
CA GLU A 104 0.17 0.72 -15.74
C GLU A 104 0.82 1.01 -17.09
N SER A 105 0.07 0.91 -18.20
CA SER A 105 0.60 1.01 -19.57
C SER A 105 1.36 2.30 -19.89
N LYS A 106 0.96 3.43 -19.30
CA LYS A 106 1.57 4.74 -19.55
C LYS A 106 2.65 5.10 -18.54
N ARG A 107 2.43 4.73 -17.28
CA ARG A 107 3.29 5.00 -16.14
C ARG A 107 2.87 4.12 -14.98
N ARG A 108 3.76 3.96 -14.01
CA ARG A 108 3.43 3.28 -12.75
C ARG A 108 3.93 4.02 -11.52
N PHE A 109 3.11 3.99 -10.47
CA PHE A 109 3.51 4.33 -9.10
C PHE A 109 3.14 3.15 -8.22
N VAL A 110 4.13 2.43 -7.72
CA VAL A 110 3.91 1.14 -7.04
C VAL A 110 4.61 1.06 -5.70
N ILE A 111 3.92 0.46 -4.73
CA ILE A 111 4.49 -0.02 -3.47
C ILE A 111 4.56 -1.53 -3.57
N HIS A 112 5.79 -2.05 -3.52
CA HIS A 112 6.05 -3.47 -3.66
C HIS A 112 6.32 -4.13 -2.32
N PRO A 113 5.68 -5.28 -2.03
CA PRO A 113 5.91 -6.01 -0.79
C PRO A 113 7.18 -6.86 -0.83
N ARG A 114 7.77 -7.06 -2.02
CA ARG A 114 8.95 -7.89 -2.23
C ARG A 114 9.86 -7.25 -3.27
N PHE A 115 11.13 -7.18 -2.93
CA PHE A 115 12.22 -6.83 -3.84
C PHE A 115 12.80 -8.10 -4.48
N PRO A 116 13.16 -8.09 -5.76
CA PRO A 116 12.76 -7.12 -6.79
C PRO A 116 11.28 -7.30 -7.20
N SER A 117 10.71 -6.34 -7.93
CA SER A 117 9.40 -6.55 -8.57
C SER A 117 9.46 -7.66 -9.63
N PRO A 118 8.30 -8.28 -9.95
CA PRO A 118 8.18 -9.21 -11.07
C PRO A 118 8.68 -8.66 -12.42
N ALA A 119 8.70 -7.34 -12.61
CA ALA A 119 9.16 -6.72 -13.84
C ALA A 119 10.67 -6.93 -14.09
N TYR A 120 11.50 -7.01 -13.05
CA TYR A 120 12.92 -7.32 -13.20
C TYR A 120 13.18 -8.82 -13.06
N ARG A 121 12.50 -9.47 -12.09
CA ARG A 121 12.65 -10.90 -11.82
C ARG A 121 12.35 -11.74 -13.06
N ASP A 122 11.23 -11.50 -13.73
CA ASP A 122 10.73 -12.42 -14.76
C ASP A 122 11.59 -12.42 -16.03
N LYS A 123 12.48 -11.43 -16.21
CA LYS A 123 13.50 -11.44 -17.27
C LYS A 123 14.68 -12.35 -16.95
N ILE A 124 15.04 -12.49 -15.67
CA ILE A 124 16.22 -13.24 -15.22
C ILE A 124 15.88 -14.66 -14.78
N VAL A 125 14.71 -14.84 -14.17
CA VAL A 125 14.30 -16.09 -13.53
C VAL A 125 13.15 -16.73 -14.29
N THR A 126 13.36 -17.96 -14.76
CA THR A 126 12.29 -18.79 -15.29
C THR A 126 11.22 -18.99 -14.21
N PHE A 127 9.98 -18.65 -14.53
CA PHE A 127 8.87 -18.56 -13.59
C PHE A 127 8.79 -19.82 -12.70
N PRO A 128 8.98 -19.70 -11.36
CA PRO A 128 9.19 -20.87 -10.50
C PRO A 128 7.87 -21.57 -10.10
N TYR A 129 6.71 -21.06 -10.52
CA TYR A 129 5.41 -21.58 -10.08
C TYR A 129 4.81 -22.55 -11.11
N LYS A 130 4.07 -23.55 -10.61
CA LYS A 130 3.40 -24.57 -11.44
C LYS A 130 2.22 -24.05 -12.27
N PHE A 131 1.58 -22.96 -11.84
CA PHE A 131 0.44 -22.33 -12.51
C PHE A 131 0.87 -21.08 -13.28
N GLY A 132 0.14 -20.64 -14.32
CA GLY A 132 0.47 -19.41 -15.05
C GLY A 132 1.65 -19.53 -16.04
N ASN A 133 1.96 -20.74 -16.51
CA ASN A 133 2.97 -20.99 -17.55
C ASN A 133 2.39 -21.14 -18.96
N SER A 134 1.14 -20.72 -19.17
CA SER A 134 0.57 -20.65 -20.52
C SER A 134 1.43 -19.74 -21.40
N ILE A 135 1.33 -19.95 -22.72
CA ILE A 135 1.98 -19.10 -23.72
C ILE A 135 1.51 -17.65 -23.56
N HIS A 136 0.22 -17.46 -23.26
CA HIS A 136 -0.36 -16.13 -23.03
C HIS A 136 0.25 -15.44 -21.81
N ALA A 137 0.33 -16.13 -20.67
CA ALA A 137 0.93 -15.61 -19.46
C ALA A 137 2.42 -15.27 -19.65
N GLN A 138 3.15 -16.06 -20.44
CA GLN A 138 4.54 -15.77 -20.82
C GLN A 138 4.62 -14.48 -21.64
N ALA A 139 3.77 -14.33 -22.66
CA ALA A 139 3.73 -13.11 -23.48
C ALA A 139 3.39 -11.86 -22.64
N LEU A 140 2.45 -11.96 -21.69
CA LEU A 140 2.13 -10.86 -20.77
C LEU A 140 3.30 -10.51 -19.84
N ARG A 141 4.01 -11.50 -19.30
CA ARG A 141 5.22 -11.24 -18.48
C ARG A 141 6.32 -10.57 -19.30
N THR A 142 6.53 -11.03 -20.53
CA THR A 142 7.47 -10.43 -21.49
C THR A 142 7.13 -8.98 -21.74
N LYS A 143 5.89 -8.70 -22.13
CA LYS A 143 5.41 -7.33 -22.32
C LYS A 143 5.64 -6.44 -21.10
N ARG A 144 5.43 -6.98 -19.88
CA ARG A 144 5.64 -6.23 -18.64
C ARG A 144 7.11 -5.86 -18.42
N TYR A 145 8.03 -6.81 -18.57
CA TYR A 145 9.44 -6.48 -18.35
C TYR A 145 10.01 -5.63 -19.49
N GLU A 146 9.54 -5.81 -20.73
CA GLU A 146 9.94 -4.96 -21.86
C GLU A 146 9.54 -3.50 -21.62
N LEU A 147 8.27 -3.27 -21.26
CA LEU A 147 7.77 -1.94 -20.92
C LEU A 147 8.57 -1.30 -19.78
N MET A 148 8.88 -2.05 -18.72
CA MET A 148 9.66 -1.55 -17.59
C MET A 148 11.09 -1.17 -17.98
N LEU A 149 11.66 -1.83 -18.99
CA LEU A 149 13.02 -1.58 -19.46
C LEU A 149 13.10 -0.46 -20.50
N GLU A 150 12.00 -0.08 -21.13
CA GLU A 150 11.95 1.10 -21.99
C GLU A 150 12.50 2.32 -21.24
N HIS A 151 13.41 3.05 -21.87
CA HIS A 151 14.08 4.17 -21.24
C HIS A 151 13.10 5.32 -20.91
N GLY A 152 12.09 5.51 -21.77
CA GLY A 152 11.08 6.56 -21.64
C GLY A 152 9.93 6.24 -20.67
N PHE A 153 9.85 5.01 -20.15
CA PHE A 153 8.73 4.61 -19.30
C PHE A 153 8.86 5.20 -17.90
N GLU A 154 7.82 5.93 -17.47
CA GLU A 154 7.76 6.56 -16.15
C GLU A 154 7.43 5.52 -15.06
N SER A 155 8.33 5.34 -14.10
CA SER A 155 8.14 4.40 -12.99
C SER A 155 8.59 4.99 -11.67
N VAL A 156 7.71 4.98 -10.68
CA VAL A 156 8.03 5.27 -9.28
C VAL A 156 7.79 4.01 -8.46
N GLU A 157 8.83 3.52 -7.81
CA GLU A 157 8.79 2.26 -7.07
C GLU A 157 9.26 2.44 -5.64
N TRP A 158 8.49 1.89 -4.71
CA TRP A 158 8.81 1.88 -3.28
C TRP A 158 8.96 0.43 -2.79
N TYR A 159 10.09 0.14 -2.15
CA TYR A 159 10.34 -1.15 -1.51
C TYR A 159 10.79 -0.95 -0.07
N SER A 160 10.40 -1.89 0.81
CA SER A 160 10.94 -1.86 2.17
C SER A 160 12.40 -2.29 2.16
N ILE A 161 13.21 -1.67 3.02
CA ILE A 161 14.61 -2.07 3.26
C ILE A 161 14.68 -3.55 3.67
N GLU A 162 13.74 -4.00 4.49
CA GLU A 162 13.61 -5.41 4.88
C GLU A 162 13.51 -6.34 3.65
N SER A 163 12.71 -5.97 2.65
CA SER A 163 12.54 -6.80 1.44
C SER A 163 13.84 -6.89 0.61
N LEU A 164 14.62 -5.81 0.54
CA LEU A 164 15.95 -5.81 -0.08
C LEU A 164 16.92 -6.73 0.67
N LEU A 165 16.98 -6.62 2.00
CA LEU A 165 17.85 -7.46 2.84
C LEU A 165 17.48 -8.94 2.72
N ARG A 166 16.18 -9.27 2.70
CA ARG A 166 15.71 -10.64 2.48
C ARG A 166 16.14 -11.18 1.13
N PHE A 167 15.99 -10.40 0.07
CA PHE A 167 16.44 -10.78 -1.26
C PHE A 167 17.96 -10.96 -1.35
N ALA A 168 18.73 -10.08 -0.72
CA ALA A 168 20.18 -10.08 -0.82
C ALA A 168 20.83 -11.18 0.02
N PHE A 169 20.39 -11.36 1.27
CA PHE A 169 21.15 -12.11 2.27
C PHE A 169 20.38 -13.21 3.00
N SER A 170 19.05 -13.25 2.94
CA SER A 170 18.32 -14.28 3.69
C SER A 170 18.48 -15.66 3.05
N PRO A 171 18.87 -16.69 3.82
CA PRO A 171 18.89 -18.07 3.33
C PRO A 171 17.48 -18.70 3.33
N ILE A 172 16.52 -18.12 4.06
CA ILE A 172 15.17 -18.69 4.23
C ILE A 172 14.19 -17.96 3.31
N GLY A 173 13.47 -18.73 2.49
CA GLY A 173 12.44 -18.19 1.59
C GLY A 173 13.00 -17.42 0.39
N ASN A 174 14.32 -17.43 0.20
CA ASN A 174 15.00 -16.86 -0.96
C ASN A 174 15.25 -17.96 -1.99
N PHE A 175 14.51 -17.91 -3.10
CA PHE A 175 14.59 -18.89 -4.18
C PHE A 175 15.60 -18.50 -5.27
N TYR A 176 16.32 -17.39 -5.12
CA TYR A 176 17.28 -16.92 -6.10
C TYR A 176 18.66 -17.52 -5.84
N THR A 177 19.29 -18.04 -6.90
CA THR A 177 20.71 -18.38 -6.85
C THR A 177 21.57 -17.12 -6.70
N LYS A 178 22.84 -17.26 -6.30
CA LYS A 178 23.79 -16.14 -6.26
C LYS A 178 23.86 -15.42 -7.60
N ALA A 179 24.00 -16.17 -8.69
CA ALA A 179 24.06 -15.63 -10.05
C ALA A 179 22.78 -14.87 -10.44
N GLN A 180 21.60 -15.38 -10.08
CA GLN A 180 20.34 -14.69 -10.34
C GLN A 180 20.21 -13.38 -9.54
N ARG A 181 20.67 -13.37 -8.28
CA ARG A 181 20.68 -12.14 -7.47
C ARG A 181 21.55 -11.06 -8.09
N ILE A 182 22.74 -11.44 -8.54
CA ILE A 182 23.68 -10.56 -9.26
C ILE A 182 23.02 -10.00 -10.52
N ALA A 183 22.52 -10.88 -11.40
CA ALA A 183 21.91 -10.47 -12.67
C ALA A 183 20.67 -9.58 -12.49
N VAL A 184 19.87 -9.80 -11.46
CA VAL A 184 18.75 -8.92 -11.10
C VAL A 184 19.25 -7.53 -10.71
N LEU A 185 20.26 -7.43 -9.84
CA LEU A 185 20.80 -6.14 -9.41
C LEU A 185 21.45 -5.39 -10.56
N GLU A 186 22.19 -6.08 -11.43
CA GLU A 186 22.78 -5.51 -12.65
C GLU A 186 21.71 -4.96 -13.58
N LEU A 187 20.64 -5.72 -13.85
CA LEU A 187 19.52 -5.28 -14.67
C LEU A 187 18.81 -4.05 -14.09
N MET A 188 18.61 -4.03 -12.76
CA MET A 188 18.00 -2.88 -12.09
C MET A 188 18.90 -1.65 -12.17
N LEU A 189 20.21 -1.81 -11.97
CA LEU A 189 21.17 -0.72 -12.11
C LEU A 189 21.19 -0.18 -13.53
N GLU A 190 21.27 -1.04 -14.55
CA GLU A 190 21.20 -0.67 -15.97
C GLU A 190 19.92 0.11 -16.29
N SER A 191 18.79 -0.31 -15.71
CA SER A 191 17.51 0.36 -15.96
C SER A 191 17.36 1.69 -15.22
N LEU A 192 17.96 1.85 -14.03
CA LEU A 192 17.69 2.97 -13.12
C LEU A 192 18.77 4.05 -13.13
N GLU A 193 20.03 3.67 -13.34
CA GLU A 193 21.15 4.61 -13.32
C GLU A 193 21.01 5.62 -14.47
N ASP A 194 21.17 6.90 -14.14
CA ASP A 194 21.00 8.04 -15.04
C ASP A 194 19.64 8.12 -15.77
N ASN A 195 18.63 7.38 -15.31
CA ASN A 195 17.29 7.39 -15.89
C ASN A 195 16.31 8.27 -15.08
N TYR A 196 16.10 9.51 -15.52
CA TYR A 196 15.19 10.45 -14.85
C TYR A 196 13.71 10.04 -14.84
N ASN A 197 13.28 9.14 -15.74
CA ASN A 197 11.90 8.65 -15.78
C ASN A 197 11.64 7.59 -14.72
N LYS A 198 12.70 7.02 -14.11
CA LYS A 198 12.59 5.94 -13.15
C LYS A 198 13.12 6.38 -11.79
N SER A 199 12.29 6.21 -10.77
CA SER A 199 12.62 6.58 -9.40
C SER A 199 12.37 5.39 -8.49
N LEU A 200 13.41 4.98 -7.79
CA LEU A 200 13.36 3.90 -6.81
C LEU A 200 13.59 4.47 -5.41
N TYR A 201 12.78 4.05 -4.45
CA TYR A 201 12.87 4.45 -3.05
C TYR A 201 12.93 3.21 -2.16
N LEU A 202 13.82 3.25 -1.16
CA LEU A 202 13.92 2.22 -0.13
C LEU A 202 13.46 2.81 1.20
N PHE A 203 12.39 2.29 1.78
CA PHE A 203 11.79 2.86 2.99
C PHE A 203 11.86 1.91 4.19
N ASP A 204 11.84 2.52 5.37
CA ASP A 204 11.73 1.80 6.64
C ASP A 204 10.25 1.48 6.95
N SER A 205 9.87 0.21 6.77
CA SER A 205 8.52 -0.28 7.04
C SER A 205 8.19 -0.33 8.55
N TYR A 206 9.18 -0.36 9.43
CA TYR A 206 8.95 -0.48 10.87
C TYR A 206 8.57 0.84 11.54
N SER A 207 9.14 1.96 11.09
CA SER A 207 8.79 3.29 11.63
C SER A 207 7.44 3.82 11.16
N THR A 208 6.84 3.23 10.12
CA THR A 208 5.64 3.76 9.45
C THR A 208 4.60 2.68 9.15
N LYS A 209 4.27 1.84 10.14
CA LYS A 209 3.23 0.81 10.00
C LYS A 209 1.86 1.40 9.68
N ILE A 210 1.57 1.64 8.40
CA ILE A 210 0.22 1.53 7.86
C ILE A 210 0.03 0.05 7.60
N PHE A 211 -0.59 -0.64 8.56
CA PHE A 211 -0.83 -2.09 8.50
C PHE A 211 -1.38 -2.50 7.12
N GLY A 212 -0.64 -3.36 6.41
CA GLY A 212 -1.08 -3.97 5.15
C GLY A 212 -0.53 -3.32 3.88
N VAL A 213 0.00 -2.10 3.95
CA VAL A 213 0.53 -1.36 2.78
C VAL A 213 1.88 -1.91 2.31
N ASP A 214 2.71 -2.34 3.25
CA ASP A 214 4.03 -2.92 3.02
C ASP A 214 3.98 -4.42 2.70
N SER A 215 2.86 -5.09 3.00
CA SER A 215 2.68 -6.53 2.79
C SER A 215 1.93 -6.89 1.50
N THR A 216 1.40 -5.88 0.79
CA THR A 216 0.58 -6.05 -0.41
C THR A 216 1.14 -5.25 -1.57
N TYR A 217 0.98 -5.74 -2.80
CA TYR A 217 1.25 -4.94 -3.99
C TYR A 217 0.18 -3.87 -4.13
N ILE A 218 0.58 -2.60 -4.21
CA ILE A 218 -0.30 -1.46 -4.40
C ILE A 218 0.16 -0.67 -5.62
N SER A 219 -0.76 -0.38 -6.52
CA SER A 219 -0.55 0.54 -7.64
C SER A 219 -1.43 1.77 -7.46
N LEU A 220 -0.86 2.95 -7.64
CA LEU A 220 -1.52 4.25 -7.43
C LEU A 220 -1.57 5.03 -8.74
N GLN A 221 -2.76 5.56 -9.04
CA GLN A 221 -3.02 6.45 -10.16
C GLN A 221 -3.84 7.65 -9.67
N PRO A 222 -3.20 8.59 -8.99
CA PRO A 222 -3.90 9.70 -8.34
C PRO A 222 -4.66 10.57 -9.36
N GLN A 223 -4.18 10.68 -10.60
CA GLN A 223 -4.85 11.47 -11.65
C GLN A 223 -6.20 10.87 -12.05
N GLU A 224 -6.34 9.55 -11.97
CA GLU A 224 -7.58 8.82 -12.27
C GLU A 224 -8.41 8.53 -11.01
N ASN A 225 -7.96 9.01 -9.83
CA ASN A 225 -8.52 8.64 -8.53
C ASN A 225 -8.58 7.12 -8.31
N LEU A 226 -7.63 6.39 -8.89
CA LEU A 226 -7.60 4.94 -8.91
C LEU A 226 -6.43 4.44 -8.07
N MET A 227 -6.69 3.42 -7.26
CA MET A 227 -5.64 2.54 -6.77
C MET A 227 -6.13 1.10 -6.85
N PHE A 228 -5.21 0.16 -6.96
CA PHE A 228 -5.58 -1.23 -6.84
C PHE A 228 -4.53 -2.02 -6.06
N VAL A 229 -5.00 -3.06 -5.38
CA VAL A 229 -4.15 -3.92 -4.56
C VAL A 229 -4.28 -5.38 -4.99
N LYS A 230 -3.16 -6.11 -5.04
CA LYS A 230 -3.18 -7.54 -5.36
C LYS A 230 -3.34 -8.36 -4.09
N MET A 231 -4.42 -9.12 -4.00
CA MET A 231 -4.69 -9.99 -2.87
C MET A 231 -3.69 -11.17 -2.82
N PRO A 232 -3.15 -11.55 -1.64
CA PRO A 232 -2.10 -12.57 -1.55
C PRO A 232 -2.49 -14.00 -1.96
N ILE A 233 -3.76 -14.41 -1.82
CA ILE A 233 -4.16 -15.82 -1.91
C ILE A 233 -4.79 -16.17 -3.26
N ASP A 234 -5.64 -15.31 -3.83
CA ASP A 234 -6.51 -15.70 -4.95
C ASP A 234 -6.15 -15.07 -6.30
N SER A 235 -5.00 -14.39 -6.42
CA SER A 235 -4.65 -13.55 -7.58
C SER A 235 -5.71 -12.48 -7.93
N MET A 236 -6.66 -12.24 -7.04
CA MET A 236 -7.69 -11.22 -7.15
C MET A 236 -7.05 -9.83 -7.03
N ILE A 237 -7.62 -8.87 -7.74
CA ILE A 237 -7.26 -7.46 -7.62
C ILE A 237 -8.45 -6.71 -7.04
N LEU A 238 -8.19 -5.94 -5.99
CA LEU A 238 -9.16 -5.03 -5.42
C LEU A 238 -8.89 -3.63 -5.98
N GLU A 239 -9.75 -3.17 -6.87
CA GLU A 239 -9.76 -1.83 -7.43
C GLU A 239 -10.53 -0.89 -6.49
N ILE A 240 -9.95 0.27 -6.21
CA ILE A 240 -10.49 1.27 -5.28
C ILE A 240 -10.45 2.64 -5.96
N THR A 241 -11.62 3.26 -6.10
CA THR A 241 -11.80 4.57 -6.75
C THR A 241 -12.10 5.70 -5.75
N ASN A 242 -11.98 5.43 -4.45
CA ASN A 242 -12.18 6.46 -3.42
C ASN A 242 -11.08 7.54 -3.50
N LYS A 243 -11.42 8.70 -4.07
CA LYS A 243 -10.52 9.85 -4.23
C LYS A 243 -9.76 10.22 -2.96
N GLN A 244 -10.43 10.30 -1.81
CA GLN A 244 -9.81 10.73 -0.55
C GLN A 244 -8.74 9.73 -0.09
N LEU A 245 -9.01 8.43 -0.20
CA LEU A 245 -8.09 7.37 0.18
C LEU A 245 -6.90 7.31 -0.78
N VAL A 246 -7.15 7.31 -2.09
CA VAL A 246 -6.10 7.30 -3.12
C VAL A 246 -5.12 8.46 -2.91
N HIS A 247 -5.64 9.68 -2.73
CA HIS A 247 -4.80 10.85 -2.50
C HIS A 247 -4.10 10.83 -1.14
N ARG A 248 -4.72 10.26 -0.11
CA ARG A 248 -4.10 10.11 1.21
C ARG A 248 -2.90 9.16 1.15
N ILE A 249 -3.04 8.01 0.49
CA ILE A 249 -1.94 7.05 0.33
C ILE A 249 -0.85 7.65 -0.57
N HIS A 250 -1.22 8.25 -1.71
CA HIS A 250 -0.26 8.92 -2.59
C HIS A 250 0.52 10.03 -1.85
N LYS A 251 -0.17 10.88 -1.07
CA LYS A 251 0.47 11.92 -0.24
C LYS A 251 1.40 11.32 0.81
N HIS A 252 1.02 10.19 1.41
CA HIS A 252 1.87 9.51 2.38
C HIS A 252 3.20 9.07 1.80
N PHE A 253 3.32 8.80 0.50
CA PHE A 253 4.60 8.44 -0.13
C PHE A 253 5.30 9.61 -0.84
N THR A 254 4.60 10.71 -1.13
CA THR A 254 5.17 11.83 -1.93
C THR A 254 5.38 13.12 -1.14
N SER A 255 4.72 13.31 -0.01
CA SER A 255 4.82 14.55 0.78
C SER A 255 6.03 14.50 1.72
N PRO A 256 6.95 15.48 1.69
CA PRO A 256 8.14 15.49 2.57
C PRO A 256 7.83 15.36 4.06
N SER A 257 6.71 15.94 4.51
CA SER A 257 6.27 15.90 5.91
C SER A 257 5.54 14.63 6.35
N HIS A 258 5.12 13.77 5.40
CA HIS A 258 4.34 12.57 5.69
C HIS A 258 4.98 11.28 5.14
N ALA A 259 5.99 11.42 4.27
CA ALA A 259 6.76 10.33 3.69
C ALA A 259 7.33 9.43 4.78
N PRO A 260 7.31 8.09 4.58
CA PRO A 260 8.08 7.22 5.45
C PRO A 260 9.55 7.59 5.37
N LYS A 261 10.30 7.33 6.45
CA LYS A 261 11.76 7.50 6.40
C LYS A 261 12.31 6.61 5.30
N HIS A 262 13.07 7.18 4.38
CA HIS A 262 13.49 6.49 3.16
C HIS A 262 14.83 7.00 2.64
N ILE A 263 15.42 6.18 1.78
CA ILE A 263 16.58 6.50 0.96
C ILE A 263 16.04 7.11 -0.34
N PRO A 264 16.42 8.35 -0.68
CA PRO A 264 15.98 9.02 -1.89
C PRO A 264 16.65 8.39 -3.13
N LYS A 265 16.00 8.56 -4.27
CA LYS A 265 16.39 7.94 -5.56
C LYS A 265 17.86 8.11 -5.92
N ASP A 266 18.46 9.26 -5.62
CA ASP A 266 19.84 9.60 -5.99
C ASP A 266 20.88 8.73 -5.29
N TYR A 267 20.53 8.14 -4.14
CA TYR A 267 21.41 7.27 -3.37
C TYR A 267 21.07 5.79 -3.54
N VAL A 268 19.92 5.44 -4.11
CA VAL A 268 19.53 4.03 -4.21
C VAL A 268 20.46 3.25 -5.14
N SER A 269 20.94 3.85 -6.24
CA SER A 269 21.93 3.22 -7.12
C SER A 269 23.21 2.86 -6.35
N GLN A 270 23.70 3.75 -5.48
CA GLN A 270 24.85 3.48 -4.61
C GLN A 270 24.58 2.29 -3.66
N ILE A 271 23.40 2.25 -3.02
CA ILE A 271 23.01 1.14 -2.15
C ILE A 271 22.97 -0.19 -2.91
N LEU A 272 22.38 -0.20 -4.11
CA LEU A 272 22.31 -1.41 -4.95
C LEU A 272 23.70 -1.87 -5.41
N LYS A 273 24.62 -0.94 -5.72
CA LYS A 273 26.03 -1.26 -6.03
C LYS A 273 26.75 -1.89 -4.84
N LEU A 274 26.56 -1.38 -3.62
CA LEU A 274 27.12 -1.97 -2.41
C LEU A 274 26.55 -3.37 -2.13
N CYS A 275 25.26 -3.55 -2.39
CA CYS A 275 24.61 -4.85 -2.29
C CYS A 275 25.20 -5.85 -3.29
N LEU A 276 25.35 -5.43 -4.55
CA LEU A 276 25.97 -6.21 -5.61
C LEU A 276 27.42 -6.60 -5.28
N GLU A 277 28.21 -5.67 -4.75
CA GLU A 277 29.57 -5.90 -4.28
C GLU A 277 29.60 -7.01 -3.20
N CYS A 278 28.74 -6.89 -2.18
CA CYS A 278 28.67 -7.86 -1.09
C CYS A 278 28.27 -9.26 -1.59
N ILE A 279 27.24 -9.36 -2.43
CA ILE A 279 26.81 -10.66 -2.97
C ILE A 279 27.92 -11.27 -3.81
N THR A 280 28.59 -10.49 -4.66
CA THR A 280 29.68 -10.97 -5.52
C THR A 280 30.83 -11.55 -4.68
N GLN A 281 31.23 -10.83 -3.65
CA GLN A 281 32.31 -11.22 -2.73
C GLN A 281 31.89 -12.24 -1.66
N GLN A 282 30.65 -12.72 -1.67
CA GLN A 282 30.09 -13.64 -0.64
C GLN A 282 30.17 -13.07 0.78
N LYS A 283 29.97 -11.77 0.91
CA LYS A 283 29.84 -11.09 2.20
C LYS A 283 28.42 -11.24 2.73
N ASP A 284 28.30 -11.25 4.04
CA ASP A 284 27.03 -11.38 4.74
C ASP A 284 26.33 -10.02 4.92
N MET A 285 25.13 -10.08 5.49
CA MET A 285 24.32 -8.90 5.80
C MET A 285 25.03 -7.94 6.77
N LEU A 286 25.80 -8.47 7.71
CA LEU A 286 26.50 -7.65 8.71
C LEU A 286 27.53 -6.76 8.02
N HIS A 287 28.35 -7.36 7.14
CA HIS A 287 29.34 -6.65 6.36
C HIS A 287 28.69 -5.59 5.45
N PHE A 288 27.58 -5.93 4.80
CA PHE A 288 26.82 -4.96 4.01
C PHE A 288 26.37 -3.76 4.85
N CYS A 289 25.80 -3.99 6.03
CA CYS A 289 25.38 -2.91 6.93
C CYS A 289 26.56 -2.07 7.43
N THR A 290 27.73 -2.65 7.67
CA THR A 290 28.96 -1.91 7.98
C THR A 290 29.37 -1.02 6.81
N MET A 291 29.35 -1.54 5.59
CA MET A 291 29.64 -0.75 4.38
C MET A 291 28.64 0.39 4.19
N ILE A 292 27.35 0.18 4.47
CA ILE A 292 26.34 1.24 4.46
C ILE A 292 26.70 2.33 5.47
N ALA A 293 27.10 1.96 6.69
CA ALA A 293 27.49 2.91 7.74
C ALA A 293 28.73 3.73 7.41
N ASP A 294 29.69 3.13 6.71
CA ASP A 294 30.93 3.82 6.35
C ASP A 294 30.79 4.67 5.08
N LYS A 295 29.95 4.25 4.11
CA LYS A 295 29.86 4.89 2.78
C LYS A 295 28.61 5.76 2.57
N THR A 296 27.64 5.73 3.47
CA THR A 296 26.36 6.45 3.31
C THR A 296 25.82 6.99 4.63
N PRO A 297 24.98 8.05 4.61
CA PRO A 297 24.32 8.55 5.81
C PRO A 297 23.09 7.72 6.23
N TYR A 298 22.75 6.64 5.53
CA TYR A 298 21.48 5.93 5.69
C TYR A 298 21.53 4.70 6.61
N SER A 299 22.66 4.43 7.26
CA SER A 299 22.78 3.33 8.24
C SER A 299 21.64 3.25 9.26
N PRO A 300 21.15 4.36 9.86
CA PRO A 300 20.04 4.28 10.81
C PRO A 300 18.76 3.64 10.26
N LEU A 301 18.51 3.72 8.94
CA LEU A 301 17.34 3.11 8.31
C LEU A 301 17.47 1.59 8.12
N PHE A 302 18.69 1.07 8.06
CA PHE A 302 18.94 -0.37 8.02
C PHE A 302 18.89 -0.98 9.41
N MET A 303 19.37 -0.26 10.42
CA MET A 303 19.34 -0.71 11.81
C MET A 303 17.93 -1.01 12.32
N SER A 304 16.92 -0.24 11.90
CA SER A 304 15.51 -0.49 12.28
C SER A 304 14.96 -1.79 11.69
N ALA A 305 15.53 -2.28 10.58
CA ALA A 305 15.14 -3.52 9.92
C ALA A 305 15.91 -4.75 10.43
N LEU A 306 16.95 -4.57 11.25
CA LEU A 306 17.71 -5.65 11.87
C LEU A 306 17.14 -6.03 13.23
N SER A 307 17.33 -7.30 13.63
CA SER A 307 17.06 -7.72 15.01
C SER A 307 17.88 -6.87 15.98
N LYS A 308 17.29 -6.51 17.13
CA LYS A 308 17.99 -5.76 18.19
C LYS A 308 19.27 -6.46 18.64
N ASP A 309 19.30 -7.80 18.58
CA ASP A 309 20.46 -8.58 18.96
C ASP A 309 21.67 -8.33 18.04
N LEU A 310 21.47 -7.79 16.83
CA LEU A 310 22.55 -7.44 15.91
C LEU A 310 23.06 -6.02 16.12
N HIS A 311 22.41 -5.20 16.96
CA HIS A 311 22.73 -3.77 17.10
C HIS A 311 24.10 -3.52 17.75
N HIS A 312 24.54 -4.40 18.66
CA HIS A 312 25.83 -4.29 19.34
C HIS A 312 27.05 -4.36 18.40
N HIS A 313 26.91 -4.85 17.17
CA HIS A 313 27.97 -4.84 16.17
C HIS A 313 28.17 -3.47 15.50
N PHE A 314 27.28 -2.51 15.75
CA PHE A 314 27.25 -1.21 15.06
C PHE A 314 27.33 -0.01 16.00
N ASP A 315 27.31 -0.23 17.33
CA ASP A 315 27.54 0.81 18.31
C ASP A 315 29.03 1.19 18.34
N LYS A 316 29.41 2.20 17.56
CA LYS A 316 30.72 2.87 17.68
C LYS A 316 30.77 3.81 18.89
N THR A 317 30.32 3.35 20.07
CA THR A 317 30.53 4.01 21.36
C THR A 317 31.36 3.13 22.29
N THR A 318 32.52 2.71 21.79
CA THR A 318 33.69 2.33 22.60
C THR A 318 34.91 2.34 21.68
N PHE A 319 35.46 3.53 21.46
CA PHE A 319 36.86 3.93 21.69
C PHE A 319 37.07 5.36 21.19
#